data_AF-A0A183CV55-F1
#
_entry.id   AF-A0A183CV55-F1
#
_cell.length_a   1.000
_cell.length_b   1.000
_cell.length_c   1.000
_cell.angle_alpha   90.00
_cell.angle_beta   90.00
_cell.angle_gamma   90.00
#
_symmetry.space_group_name_H-M   'P 1'
#
loop_
_entity.id
_entity.type
_entity.pdbx_description
1 polymer ?
#
loop_
_entity_poly.entity_id
_entity_poly.type
_entity_poly.pdbx_seq_one_letter_code
_entity_poly.pdbx_strand_id
1 'polypeptide(L)'
;MAILALATDLADMRERIARIVVANDMDGNSVTADDIGVTGALTVLMKDTIRPNLMQSLEGTPVFVHAGPFANIAHGQSSILADKMALKLVGQNGYVITEAGFGADNGVEKFFNIKCRYSQLKPDAVVLVATVRALKMHGGGPAVTPGAPLNHEYLNENIPLVQAGCESNLKKQIENITKFGVPVVVCVNRFLADTQNELDLVTSKALGDFFNFYTEIT
;
A
#
# COMPACT_ATOMS: atom_id res chain seq x y z
N MET A 1 2.49 -17.14 -0.98
CA MET A 1 2.81 -15.70 -0.84
C MET A 1 1.92 -14.99 0.20
N ALA A 2 0.60 -14.96 0.06
CA ALA A 2 -0.27 -14.26 1.03
C ALA A 2 -0.11 -14.78 2.48
N ILE A 3 0.07 -16.09 2.66
CA ILE A 3 0.35 -16.69 3.96
C ILE A 3 1.66 -16.18 4.56
N LEU A 4 2.74 -16.14 3.77
CA LEU A 4 4.04 -15.60 4.20
C LEU A 4 3.93 -14.14 4.65
N ALA A 5 3.13 -13.33 3.94
CA ALA A 5 2.95 -11.93 4.27
C ALA A 5 2.09 -11.71 5.54
N LEU A 6 1.16 -12.61 5.85
CA LEU A 6 0.29 -12.50 7.04
C LEU A 6 0.75 -13.32 8.25
N ALA A 7 1.78 -14.16 8.11
CA ALA A 7 2.28 -14.96 9.21
C ALA A 7 2.98 -14.09 10.27
N THR A 8 2.76 -14.39 11.55
CA THR A 8 3.45 -13.72 12.67
C THR A 8 4.72 -14.44 13.12
N ASP A 9 4.82 -15.73 12.82
CA ASP A 9 5.95 -16.59 13.14
C ASP A 9 5.86 -17.90 12.33
N LEU A 10 6.84 -18.79 12.52
CA LEU A 10 6.92 -20.05 11.78
C LEU A 10 5.78 -21.03 12.14
N ALA A 11 5.28 -20.99 13.38
CA ALA A 11 4.19 -21.86 13.80
C ALA A 11 2.86 -21.39 13.19
N ASP A 12 2.55 -20.09 13.24
CA ASP A 12 1.39 -19.51 12.55
C ASP A 12 1.46 -19.75 11.03
N MET A 13 2.63 -19.60 10.42
CA MET A 13 2.81 -19.91 9.00
C MET A 13 2.48 -21.38 8.69
N ARG A 14 2.94 -22.32 9.52
CA ARG A 14 2.64 -23.76 9.37
C ARG A 14 1.14 -24.04 9.48
N GLU A 15 0.47 -23.48 10.47
CA GLU A 15 -0.98 -23.65 10.65
C GLU A 15 -1.77 -23.09 9.47
N ARG A 16 -1.35 -21.95 8.93
CA ARG A 16 -1.96 -21.38 7.71
C ARG A 16 -1.72 -22.25 6.49
N ILE A 17 -0.54 -22.84 6.34
CA ILE A 17 -0.23 -23.78 5.25
C ILE A 17 -1.14 -25.01 5.35
N ALA A 18 -1.31 -25.59 6.54
CA ALA A 18 -2.19 -26.74 6.75
C ALA A 18 -3.63 -26.49 6.26
N ARG A 19 -4.14 -25.27 6.46
CA ARG A 19 -5.52 -24.89 6.07
C ARG A 19 -5.71 -24.56 4.59
N ILE A 20 -4.67 -24.63 3.75
CA ILE A 20 -4.82 -24.40 2.31
C ILE A 20 -5.70 -25.49 1.74
N VAL A 21 -6.86 -25.14 1.19
CA VAL A 21 -7.68 -26.05 0.38
C VAL A 21 -7.04 -26.20 -0.99
N VAL A 22 -6.73 -27.44 -1.39
CA VAL A 22 -6.04 -27.76 -2.65
C VAL A 22 -6.93 -28.48 -3.66
N ALA A 23 -7.99 -29.15 -3.20
CA ALA A 23 -8.94 -29.85 -4.04
C ALA A 23 -10.28 -30.04 -3.29
N ASN A 24 -11.25 -30.63 -3.98
CA ASN A 24 -12.42 -31.24 -3.34
C ASN A 24 -12.37 -32.75 -3.60
N ASP A 25 -12.87 -33.56 -2.66
CA ASP A 25 -13.05 -34.99 -2.86
C ASP A 25 -14.28 -35.30 -3.75
N MET A 26 -14.57 -36.58 -3.96
CA MET A 26 -15.70 -37.03 -4.79
C MET A 26 -17.07 -36.72 -4.17
N ASP A 27 -17.13 -36.49 -2.86
CA ASP A 27 -18.33 -36.10 -2.12
C ASP A 27 -18.47 -34.57 -2.00
N GLY A 28 -17.49 -33.82 -2.53
CA GLY A 28 -17.47 -32.36 -2.54
C GLY A 28 -16.86 -31.71 -1.30
N ASN A 29 -16.29 -32.48 -0.36
CA ASN A 29 -15.62 -31.92 0.82
C ASN A 29 -14.26 -31.36 0.44
N SER A 30 -13.85 -30.28 1.12
CA SER A 30 -12.54 -29.67 0.90
C SER A 30 -11.41 -30.60 1.35
N VAL A 31 -10.42 -30.79 0.48
CA VAL A 31 -9.15 -31.47 0.78
C VAL A 31 -8.09 -30.40 1.01
N THR A 32 -7.44 -30.45 2.16
CA THR A 32 -6.43 -29.49 2.58
C THR A 32 -4.99 -29.97 2.32
N ALA A 33 -4.01 -29.08 2.46
CA ALA A 33 -2.60 -29.45 2.41
C ALA A 33 -2.19 -30.41 3.53
N ASP A 34 -2.88 -30.39 4.67
CA ASP A 34 -2.62 -31.30 5.79
C ASP A 34 -3.17 -32.71 5.52
N ASP A 35 -4.34 -32.82 4.87
CA ASP A 35 -4.94 -34.10 4.50
C ASP A 35 -4.04 -34.93 3.58
N ILE A 36 -3.25 -34.27 2.72
CA ILE A 36 -2.27 -34.93 1.84
C ILE A 36 -0.87 -35.00 2.45
N GLY A 37 -0.69 -34.62 3.72
CA GLY A 37 0.54 -34.80 4.49
C GLY A 37 1.72 -33.90 4.12
N VAL A 38 1.51 -32.80 3.38
CA VAL A 38 2.61 -31.96 2.87
C VAL A 38 2.94 -30.73 3.73
N THR A 39 2.13 -30.41 4.74
CA THR A 39 2.30 -29.22 5.60
C THR A 39 3.72 -29.08 6.15
N GLY A 40 4.29 -30.16 6.68
CA GLY A 40 5.62 -30.15 7.27
C GLY A 40 6.70 -29.84 6.24
N ALA A 41 6.65 -30.52 5.07
CA ALA A 41 7.61 -30.32 3.99
C ALA A 41 7.56 -28.88 3.45
N LEU A 42 6.36 -28.35 3.21
CA LEU A 42 6.17 -26.97 2.79
C LEU A 42 6.71 -25.97 3.83
N THR A 43 6.48 -26.22 5.11
CA THR A 43 6.99 -25.37 6.20
C THR A 43 8.52 -25.36 6.23
N VAL A 44 9.17 -26.51 6.01
CA VAL A 44 10.63 -26.60 5.96
C VAL A 44 11.20 -25.76 4.81
N LEU A 45 10.59 -25.82 3.63
CA LEU A 45 10.99 -24.98 2.48
C LEU A 45 10.85 -23.48 2.76
N MET A 46 9.96 -23.10 3.67
CA MET A 46 9.71 -21.70 4.04
C MET A 46 10.52 -21.23 5.26
N LYS A 47 11.31 -22.11 5.90
CA LYS A 47 12.00 -21.85 7.17
C LYS A 47 12.93 -20.65 7.11
N ASP A 48 13.71 -20.52 6.04
CA ASP A 48 14.59 -19.35 5.85
C ASP A 48 13.84 -18.20 5.16
N THR A 49 12.93 -18.53 4.25
CA THR A 49 12.08 -17.57 3.52
C THR A 49 11.25 -16.68 4.43
N ILE A 50 10.87 -17.11 5.63
CA ILE A 50 10.11 -16.28 6.58
C ILE A 50 10.91 -15.10 7.14
N ARG A 51 12.24 -15.11 7.03
CA ARG A 51 13.10 -14.07 7.59
C ARG A 51 13.11 -12.83 6.68
N PRO A 52 12.76 -11.63 7.19
CA PRO A 52 12.87 -10.39 6.41
C PRO A 52 14.28 -10.07 5.95
N ASN A 53 14.44 -9.61 4.71
CA ASN A 53 15.74 -9.22 4.16
C ASN A 53 16.06 -7.77 4.54
N LEU A 54 17.18 -7.55 5.23
CA LEU A 54 17.67 -6.20 5.55
C LEU A 54 18.50 -5.65 4.39
N MET A 55 18.15 -4.45 3.95
CA MET A 55 18.83 -3.64 2.94
C MET A 55 18.99 -2.20 3.46
N GLN A 56 19.43 -1.29 2.60
CA GLN A 56 19.53 0.13 2.91
C GLN A 56 19.13 1.00 1.71
N SER A 57 18.69 2.24 1.98
CA SER A 57 18.52 3.28 0.97
C SER A 57 19.88 3.84 0.49
N LEU A 58 19.86 4.75 -0.49
CA LEU A 58 21.07 5.45 -0.95
C LEU A 58 21.74 6.29 0.17
N GLU A 59 20.98 6.68 1.18
CA GLU A 59 21.45 7.49 2.33
C GLU A 59 21.75 6.62 3.57
N GLY A 60 21.72 5.30 3.43
CA GLY A 60 22.02 4.37 4.52
C GLY A 60 20.87 4.10 5.49
N THR A 61 19.65 4.58 5.21
CA THR A 61 18.46 4.26 6.01
C THR A 61 18.15 2.77 5.89
N PRO A 62 17.98 2.02 6.99
CA PRO A 62 17.64 0.60 6.95
C PRO A 62 16.29 0.34 6.26
N VAL A 63 16.22 -0.68 5.40
CA VAL A 63 14.99 -1.07 4.68
C VAL A 63 14.78 -2.57 4.80
N PHE A 64 13.57 -3.01 5.18
CA PHE A 64 13.17 -4.41 5.03
C PHE A 64 12.46 -4.62 3.69
N VAL A 65 12.93 -5.60 2.92
CA VAL A 65 12.26 -6.06 1.68
C VAL A 65 11.82 -7.51 1.89
N HIS A 66 10.51 -7.72 2.07
CA HIS A 66 10.01 -9.05 2.42
C HIS A 66 8.55 -9.28 2.06
N ALA A 67 8.30 -10.41 1.37
CA ALA A 67 7.04 -10.78 0.72
C ALA A 67 6.58 -9.78 -0.35
N GLY A 68 5.61 -10.19 -1.17
CA GLY A 68 5.06 -9.39 -2.27
C GLY A 68 3.79 -10.01 -2.85
N PRO A 69 2.71 -10.15 -2.07
CA PRO A 69 1.43 -10.63 -2.58
C PRO A 69 0.81 -9.59 -3.52
N PHE A 70 0.03 -10.05 -4.49
CA PHE A 70 -0.75 -9.14 -5.31
C PHE A 70 -1.79 -8.37 -4.50
N ALA A 71 -2.10 -7.15 -4.95
CA ALA A 71 -3.11 -6.30 -4.33
C ALA A 71 -4.51 -6.51 -4.92
N ASN A 72 -4.72 -7.36 -5.92
CA ASN A 72 -6.05 -7.69 -6.45
C ASN A 72 -6.65 -8.92 -5.75
N ILE A 73 -6.01 -10.08 -5.90
CA ILE A 73 -6.44 -11.37 -5.34
C ILE A 73 -5.93 -11.62 -3.92
N ALA A 74 -5.07 -10.73 -3.39
CA ALA A 74 -4.59 -10.76 -2.02
C ALA A 74 -4.54 -9.32 -1.45
N HIS A 75 -3.80 -9.11 -0.37
CA HIS A 75 -3.81 -7.86 0.41
C HIS A 75 -2.86 -6.79 -0.13
N GLY A 76 -1.75 -7.15 -0.78
CA GLY A 76 -0.90 -6.18 -1.49
C GLY A 76 0.15 -5.46 -0.65
N GLN A 77 0.63 -6.04 0.46
CA GLN A 77 1.64 -5.43 1.32
C GLN A 77 2.78 -6.41 1.67
N SER A 78 3.88 -5.84 2.14
CA SER A 78 5.01 -6.54 2.79
C SER A 78 4.54 -7.35 4.01
N SER A 79 5.42 -8.21 4.56
CA SER A 79 5.00 -9.08 5.66
C SER A 79 4.76 -8.37 7.00
N ILE A 80 3.83 -8.92 7.77
CA ILE A 80 3.58 -8.53 9.18
C ILE A 80 4.85 -8.68 10.03
N LEU A 81 5.63 -9.73 9.80
CA LEU A 81 6.87 -9.96 10.55
C LEU A 81 7.90 -8.84 10.32
N ALA A 82 8.03 -8.32 9.10
CA ALA A 82 8.92 -7.21 8.79
C ALA A 82 8.51 -5.94 9.55
N ASP A 83 7.22 -5.59 9.53
CA ASP A 83 6.70 -4.42 10.27
C ASP A 83 6.91 -4.57 11.79
N LYS A 84 6.59 -5.74 12.35
CA LYS A 84 6.78 -6.01 13.79
C LYS A 84 8.25 -5.91 14.19
N MET A 85 9.15 -6.45 13.38
CA MET A 85 10.59 -6.33 13.62
C MET A 85 11.06 -4.88 13.52
N ALA A 86 10.64 -4.16 12.48
CA ALA A 86 10.97 -2.75 12.29
C ALA A 86 10.53 -1.92 13.50
N LEU A 87 9.27 -2.05 13.93
CA LEU A 87 8.72 -1.31 15.08
C LEU A 87 9.49 -1.59 16.38
N LYS A 88 10.01 -2.81 16.55
CA LYS A 88 10.84 -3.15 17.72
C LYS A 88 12.25 -2.56 17.63
N LEU A 89 12.84 -2.53 16.43
CA LEU A 89 14.20 -2.04 16.21
C LEU A 89 14.31 -0.52 16.26
N VAL A 90 13.33 0.21 15.71
CA VAL A 90 13.36 1.68 15.68
C VAL A 90 13.08 2.31 17.06
N GLY A 91 12.45 1.56 17.98
CA GLY A 91 12.19 2.01 19.34
C GLY A 91 11.12 3.11 19.44
N GLN A 92 11.04 3.79 20.58
CA GLN A 92 9.97 4.77 20.88
C GLN A 92 10.07 6.08 20.08
N ASN A 93 11.27 6.43 19.62
CA ASN A 93 11.53 7.69 18.93
C ASN A 93 11.69 7.52 17.41
N GLY A 94 11.46 6.31 16.90
CA GLY A 94 11.62 5.99 15.49
C GLY A 94 10.29 5.73 14.80
N TYR A 95 10.32 5.75 13.47
CA TYR A 95 9.15 5.57 12.61
C TYR A 95 9.36 4.39 11.67
N VAL A 96 8.27 3.68 11.37
CA VAL A 96 8.24 2.65 10.33
C VAL A 96 7.32 3.13 9.24
N ILE A 97 7.87 3.29 8.03
CA ILE A 97 7.10 3.62 6.84
C ILE A 97 6.91 2.30 6.07
N THR A 98 5.65 1.96 5.81
CA THR A 98 5.26 0.85 4.93
C THR A 98 4.26 1.35 3.90
N GLU A 99 4.09 0.59 2.83
CA GLU A 99 3.15 0.91 1.74
C GLU A 99 2.11 -0.19 1.53
N ALA A 100 1.12 0.14 0.71
CA ALA A 100 0.16 -0.83 0.17
C ALA A 100 -0.03 -0.60 -1.33
N GLY A 101 -0.12 -1.71 -2.08
CA GLY A 101 -0.25 -1.66 -3.54
C GLY A 101 -1.61 -1.14 -4.01
N PHE A 102 -1.64 -0.55 -5.21
CA PHE A 102 -2.78 0.19 -5.78
C PHE A 102 -3.18 1.46 -4.98
N GLY A 103 -4.37 2.01 -5.25
CA GLY A 103 -4.92 3.17 -4.55
C GLY A 103 -5.50 2.84 -3.18
N ALA A 104 -5.94 3.86 -2.45
CA ALA A 104 -6.47 3.69 -1.10
C ALA A 104 -7.81 2.94 -1.05
N ASP A 105 -8.55 2.94 -2.16
CA ASP A 105 -9.75 2.13 -2.40
C ASP A 105 -9.52 0.62 -2.40
N ASN A 106 -8.26 0.17 -2.54
CA ASN A 106 -7.90 -1.24 -2.54
C ASN A 106 -6.78 -1.55 -1.55
N GLY A 107 -5.58 -0.99 -1.75
CA GLY A 107 -4.41 -1.28 -0.92
C GLY A 107 -4.61 -0.85 0.53
N VAL A 108 -5.04 0.39 0.76
CA VAL A 108 -5.26 0.91 2.10
C VAL A 108 -6.45 0.21 2.76
N GLU A 109 -7.56 0.02 2.04
CA GLU A 109 -8.71 -0.76 2.52
C GLU A 109 -8.27 -2.12 3.09
N LYS A 110 -7.53 -2.90 2.29
CA LYS A 110 -7.03 -4.22 2.71
C LYS A 110 -5.96 -4.14 3.79
N PHE A 111 -5.16 -3.06 3.83
CA PHE A 111 -4.19 -2.86 4.90
C PHE A 111 -4.89 -2.78 6.25
N PHE A 112 -5.88 -1.89 6.38
CA PHE A 112 -6.64 -1.72 7.61
C PHE A 112 -7.54 -2.93 7.92
N ASN A 113 -8.24 -3.46 6.92
CA ASN A 113 -9.25 -4.50 7.13
C ASN A 113 -8.70 -5.94 7.14
N ILE A 114 -7.46 -6.16 6.70
CA ILE A 114 -6.83 -7.48 6.71
C ILE A 114 -5.54 -7.42 7.53
N LYS A 115 -4.51 -6.70 7.05
CA LYS A 115 -3.16 -6.76 7.66
C LYS A 115 -3.15 -6.22 9.09
N CYS A 116 -3.79 -5.09 9.38
CA CYS A 116 -3.89 -4.54 10.74
C CYS A 116 -4.66 -5.48 11.68
N ARG A 117 -5.76 -6.10 11.20
CA ARG A 117 -6.52 -7.07 12.00
C ARG A 117 -5.70 -8.33 12.35
N TYR A 118 -4.93 -8.88 11.41
CA TYR A 118 -4.08 -10.04 11.70
C TYR A 118 -2.85 -9.68 12.53
N SER A 119 -2.24 -8.52 12.28
CA SER A 119 -1.02 -8.11 12.97
C SER A 119 -1.26 -7.55 14.37
N GLN A 120 -2.47 -7.02 14.62
CA GLN A 120 -2.84 -6.18 15.75
C GLN A 120 -2.07 -4.85 15.81
N LEU A 121 -1.49 -4.44 14.68
CA LEU A 121 -0.84 -3.13 14.54
C LEU A 121 -1.86 -2.07 14.18
N LYS A 122 -1.64 -0.84 14.67
CA LYS A 122 -2.44 0.34 14.38
C LYS A 122 -1.56 1.39 13.72
N PRO A 123 -1.90 1.89 12.53
CA PRO A 123 -1.19 3.01 11.89
C PRO A 123 -1.47 4.32 12.63
N ASP A 124 -0.44 5.16 12.77
CA ASP A 124 -0.56 6.48 13.40
C ASP A 124 -0.95 7.59 12.42
N ALA A 125 -0.61 7.43 11.13
CA ALA A 125 -0.96 8.34 10.06
C ALA A 125 -0.92 7.61 8.70
N VAL A 126 -1.51 8.22 7.67
CA VAL A 126 -1.42 7.75 6.28
C VAL A 126 -0.89 8.89 5.40
N VAL A 127 0.10 8.57 4.58
CA VAL A 127 0.56 9.46 3.51
C VAL A 127 -0.12 9.04 2.20
N LEU A 128 -0.96 9.91 1.65
CA LEU A 128 -1.60 9.71 0.36
C LEU A 128 -0.78 10.41 -0.73
N VAL A 129 -0.10 9.62 -1.56
CA VAL A 129 0.72 10.14 -2.66
C VAL A 129 -0.16 10.50 -3.86
N ALA A 130 0.04 11.70 -4.40
CA ALA A 130 -0.61 12.21 -5.61
C ALA A 130 0.42 12.87 -6.54
N THR A 131 0.04 13.06 -7.81
CA THR A 131 0.82 13.84 -8.78
C THR A 131 -0.14 14.70 -9.59
N VAL A 132 0.32 15.88 -10.03
CA VAL A 132 -0.49 16.78 -10.88
C VAL A 132 -0.96 16.05 -12.15
N ARG A 133 -0.07 15.29 -12.80
CA ARG A 133 -0.40 14.53 -14.02
C ARG A 133 -1.46 13.45 -13.80
N ALA A 134 -1.40 12.70 -12.70
CA ALA A 134 -2.42 11.70 -12.38
C ALA A 134 -3.78 12.37 -12.11
N LEU A 135 -3.78 13.53 -11.44
CA LEU A 135 -5.01 14.29 -11.21
C LEU A 135 -5.59 14.79 -12.55
N LYS A 136 -4.77 15.31 -13.47
CA LYS A 136 -5.26 15.66 -14.81
C LYS A 136 -5.92 14.48 -15.54
N MET A 137 -5.35 13.28 -15.42
CA MET A 137 -5.92 12.06 -16.02
C MET A 137 -7.28 11.75 -15.40
N HIS A 138 -7.39 11.78 -14.07
CA HIS A 138 -8.66 11.59 -13.36
C HIS A 138 -9.66 12.74 -13.56
N GLY A 139 -9.21 13.90 -14.00
CA GLY A 139 -10.03 15.04 -14.39
C GLY A 139 -10.59 14.96 -15.82
N GLY A 140 -10.33 13.87 -16.54
CA GLY A 140 -10.82 13.67 -17.92
C GLY A 140 -9.78 13.94 -19.00
N GLY A 141 -8.49 14.00 -18.64
CA GLY A 141 -7.40 14.08 -19.62
C GLY A 141 -7.37 12.87 -20.58
N PRO A 142 -6.70 13.00 -21.74
CA PRO A 142 -6.64 11.93 -22.74
C PRO A 142 -6.06 10.62 -22.20
N ALA A 143 -6.53 9.46 -22.69
CA ALA A 143 -6.04 8.17 -22.20
C ALA A 143 -4.51 8.05 -22.26
N VAL A 144 -3.91 7.53 -21.18
CA VAL A 144 -2.47 7.26 -21.10
C VAL A 144 -2.23 5.81 -21.49
N THR A 145 -1.43 5.58 -22.54
CA THR A 145 -1.05 4.24 -22.99
C THR A 145 0.42 3.97 -22.64
N PRO A 146 0.74 2.84 -21.95
CA PRO A 146 2.11 2.48 -21.65
C PRO A 146 2.99 2.45 -22.91
N GLY A 147 4.15 3.11 -22.85
CA GLY A 147 5.10 3.19 -23.96
C GLY A 147 4.80 4.27 -25.01
N ALA A 148 3.63 4.91 -24.98
CA ALA A 148 3.33 6.05 -25.84
C ALA A 148 3.78 7.38 -25.19
N PRO A 149 4.14 8.41 -25.98
CA PRO A 149 4.36 9.75 -25.46
C PRO A 149 3.14 10.29 -24.73
N LEU A 150 3.36 11.09 -23.68
CA LEU A 150 2.27 11.76 -22.99
C LEU A 150 1.69 12.87 -23.87
N ASN A 151 0.37 12.99 -23.85
CA ASN A 151 -0.33 14.10 -24.49
C ASN A 151 0.03 15.45 -23.84
N HIS A 152 -0.09 16.53 -24.63
CA HIS A 152 0.35 17.86 -24.24
C HIS A 152 -0.34 18.41 -22.97
N GLU A 153 -1.56 17.98 -22.68
CA GLU A 153 -2.31 18.34 -21.47
C GLU A 153 -1.59 17.89 -20.20
N TYR A 154 -0.77 16.84 -20.27
CA TYR A 154 0.04 16.35 -19.14
C TYR A 154 1.39 17.04 -19.00
N LEU A 155 1.80 17.82 -20.00
CA LEU A 155 3.10 18.49 -20.06
C LEU A 155 2.99 20.01 -19.91
N ASN A 156 1.78 20.56 -20.06
CA ASN A 156 1.49 21.98 -19.91
C ASN A 156 0.51 22.20 -18.74
N GLU A 157 0.47 23.43 -18.24
CA GLU A 157 -0.50 23.82 -17.21
C GLU A 157 -1.94 23.58 -17.68
N ASN A 158 -2.74 22.94 -16.83
CA ASN A 158 -4.17 22.74 -17.06
C ASN A 158 -4.92 22.68 -15.73
N ILE A 159 -5.19 23.87 -15.18
CA ILE A 159 -5.93 24.07 -13.92
C ILE A 159 -7.31 23.38 -13.92
N PRO A 160 -8.14 23.45 -14.99
CA PRO A 160 -9.43 22.75 -15.02
C PRO A 160 -9.32 21.24 -14.84
N LEU A 161 -8.36 20.58 -15.52
CA LEU A 161 -8.17 19.13 -15.37
C LEU A 161 -7.65 18.76 -13.98
N VAL A 162 -6.73 19.54 -13.41
CA VAL A 162 -6.26 19.32 -12.04
C VAL A 162 -7.41 19.44 -11.04
N GLN A 163 -8.22 20.49 -11.16
CA GLN A 163 -9.37 20.70 -10.29
C GLN A 163 -10.37 19.55 -10.39
N ALA A 164 -10.73 19.15 -11.61
CA ALA A 164 -11.65 18.03 -11.83
C ALA A 164 -11.10 16.71 -11.24
N GLY A 165 -9.79 16.47 -11.34
CA GLY A 165 -9.13 15.30 -10.74
C GLY A 165 -9.11 15.32 -9.22
N CYS A 166 -8.90 16.50 -8.62
CA CYS A 166 -9.00 16.66 -7.18
C CYS A 166 -10.41 16.31 -6.69
N GLU A 167 -11.44 16.77 -7.40
CA GLU A 167 -12.85 16.57 -7.05
C GLU A 167 -13.31 15.13 -7.30
N SER A 168 -12.87 14.50 -8.39
CA SER A 168 -13.31 13.16 -8.81
C SER A 168 -12.58 12.02 -8.10
N ASN A 169 -11.31 12.22 -7.73
CA ASN A 169 -10.45 11.15 -7.23
C ASN A 169 -9.83 11.46 -5.86
N LEU A 170 -9.02 12.52 -5.76
CA LEU A 170 -8.25 12.82 -4.54
C LEU A 170 -9.17 12.94 -3.32
N LYS A 171 -10.23 13.74 -3.46
CA LYS A 171 -11.28 13.92 -2.46
C LYS A 171 -11.80 12.58 -1.94
N LYS A 172 -12.11 11.66 -2.85
CA LYS A 172 -12.69 10.37 -2.47
C LYS A 172 -11.70 9.47 -1.74
N GLN A 173 -10.44 9.48 -2.16
CA GLN A 173 -9.39 8.71 -1.50
C GLN A 173 -9.16 9.24 -0.08
N ILE A 174 -9.14 10.56 0.13
CA ILE A 174 -9.06 11.17 1.47
C ILE A 174 -10.25 10.74 2.32
N GLU A 175 -11.49 10.89 1.82
CA GLU A 175 -12.71 10.46 2.52
C GLU A 175 -12.68 8.98 2.93
N ASN A 176 -12.10 8.11 2.11
CA ASN A 176 -12.00 6.69 2.43
C ASN A 176 -11.01 6.43 3.57
N ILE A 177 -9.87 7.13 3.57
CA ILE A 177 -8.86 6.98 4.62
C ILE A 177 -9.37 7.56 5.94
N THR A 178 -10.04 8.71 5.93
CA THR A 178 -10.53 9.35 7.17
C THR A 178 -11.55 8.50 7.92
N LYS A 179 -12.29 7.60 7.24
CA LYS A 179 -13.18 6.63 7.88
C LYS A 179 -12.47 5.67 8.83
N PHE A 180 -11.17 5.43 8.65
CA PHE A 180 -10.37 4.61 9.57
C PHE A 180 -9.91 5.38 10.82
N GLY A 181 -10.24 6.67 10.93
CA GLY A 181 -9.97 7.47 12.12
C GLY A 181 -8.49 7.80 12.33
N VAL A 182 -7.71 7.85 11.23
CA VAL A 182 -6.30 8.22 11.24
C VAL A 182 -6.05 9.53 10.48
N PRO A 183 -5.08 10.36 10.90
CA PRO A 183 -4.64 11.53 10.15
C PRO A 183 -4.19 11.16 8.74
N VAL A 184 -4.49 12.03 7.77
CA VAL A 184 -4.07 11.89 6.38
C VAL A 184 -3.20 13.08 5.99
N VAL A 185 -2.03 12.79 5.43
CA VAL A 185 -1.13 13.78 4.83
C VAL A 185 -1.09 13.53 3.33
N VAL A 186 -1.44 14.52 2.53
CA VAL A 186 -1.32 14.43 1.07
C VAL A 186 0.10 14.81 0.67
N CYS A 187 0.81 13.90 0.02
CA CYS A 187 2.15 14.14 -0.53
C CYS A 187 2.02 14.30 -2.05
N VAL A 188 2.34 15.49 -2.56
CA VAL A 188 2.31 15.76 -4.01
C VAL A 188 3.72 15.60 -4.57
N ASN A 189 3.97 14.49 -5.26
CA ASN A 189 5.25 14.26 -5.92
C ASN A 189 5.37 15.19 -7.12
N ARG A 190 6.27 16.17 -7.01
CA ARG A 190 6.53 17.20 -8.03
C ARG A 190 7.31 16.63 -9.22
N PHE A 191 6.90 17.00 -10.42
CA PHE A 191 7.62 16.79 -11.67
C PHE A 191 8.04 18.12 -12.31
N LEU A 192 8.99 18.06 -13.25
CA LEU A 192 9.55 19.24 -13.91
C LEU A 192 8.51 20.13 -14.61
N ALA A 193 7.45 19.53 -15.15
CA ALA A 193 6.39 20.22 -15.88
C ALA A 193 5.29 20.80 -14.97
N ASP A 194 5.30 20.47 -13.67
CA ASP A 194 4.26 20.92 -12.75
C ASP A 194 4.47 22.40 -12.44
N THR A 195 3.45 23.22 -12.68
CA THR A 195 3.51 24.65 -12.36
C THR A 195 3.17 24.90 -10.89
N GLN A 196 3.62 26.03 -10.35
CA GLN A 196 3.29 26.40 -8.97
C GLN A 196 1.78 26.54 -8.77
N ASN A 197 1.06 27.11 -9.75
CA ASN A 197 -0.40 27.25 -9.67
C ASN A 197 -1.11 25.89 -9.55
N GLU A 198 -0.61 24.85 -10.24
CA GLU A 198 -1.17 23.50 -10.13
C GLU A 198 -0.91 22.88 -8.76
N LEU A 199 0.32 23.02 -8.25
CA LEU A 199 0.69 22.52 -6.93
C LEU A 199 -0.11 23.22 -5.82
N ASP A 200 -0.26 24.55 -5.91
CA ASP A 200 -1.04 25.36 -4.97
C ASP A 200 -2.52 24.97 -5.00
N LEU A 201 -3.08 24.71 -6.19
CA LEU A 201 -4.45 24.23 -6.33
C LEU A 201 -4.65 22.87 -5.64
N VAL A 202 -3.75 21.90 -5.87
CA VAL A 202 -3.86 20.58 -5.24
C VAL A 202 -3.78 20.71 -3.72
N THR A 203 -2.84 21.52 -3.23
CA THR A 203 -2.68 21.81 -1.79
C THR A 203 -3.94 22.45 -1.20
N SER A 204 -4.46 23.48 -1.86
CA SER A 204 -5.69 24.17 -1.45
C SER A 204 -6.88 23.21 -1.38
N LYS A 205 -7.06 22.35 -2.38
CA LYS A 205 -8.15 21.36 -2.41
C LYS A 205 -7.98 20.27 -1.35
N ALA A 206 -6.75 19.85 -1.06
CA ALA A 206 -6.49 18.87 -0.01
C ALA A 206 -6.77 19.41 1.40
N LEU A 207 -6.45 20.69 1.66
CA LEU A 207 -6.67 21.35 2.95
C LEU A 207 -8.14 21.78 3.14
N GLY A 208 -8.69 22.50 2.15
CA GLY A 208 -9.98 23.17 2.23
C GLY A 208 -11.18 22.23 2.43
N ASP A 209 -11.06 20.97 2.01
CA ASP A 209 -12.14 19.98 2.15
C ASP A 209 -11.98 19.10 3.41
N PHE A 210 -10.79 19.00 4.04
CA PHE A 210 -10.55 17.95 5.05
C PHE A 210 -9.60 18.26 6.22
N PHE A 211 -8.60 19.16 6.14
CA PHE A 211 -7.55 19.26 7.18
C PHE A 211 -6.86 20.65 7.32
N ASN A 212 -6.31 20.94 8.50
CA ASN A 212 -5.73 22.24 8.92
C ASN A 212 -4.18 22.30 8.98
N PHE A 213 -3.43 21.33 8.47
CA PHE A 213 -1.96 21.34 8.57
C PHE A 213 -1.27 21.03 7.22
N TYR A 214 -0.31 21.89 6.88
CA TYR A 214 0.52 21.82 5.67
C TYR A 214 2.00 21.91 6.06
N THR A 215 2.85 21.13 5.40
CA THR A 215 4.31 21.28 5.49
C THR A 215 4.90 20.97 4.13
N GLU A 216 5.63 21.94 3.58
CA GLU A 216 6.36 21.82 2.34
C GLU A 216 7.69 21.12 2.64
N ILE A 217 7.91 19.92 2.11
CA ILE A 217 9.20 19.23 2.22
C ILE A 217 10.00 19.64 0.98
N THR A 218 11.04 20.45 1.20
CA THR A 218 11.97 20.95 0.17
C THR A 218 13.14 19.99 -0.04
#